data_AF-A0A1S1HRD0-F1
#
_entry.id   AF-A0A1S1HRD0-F1
#
_cell.length_a   1.000
_cell.length_b   1.000
_cell.length_c   1.000
_cell.angle_alpha   90.00
_cell.angle_beta   90.00
_cell.angle_gamma   90.00
#
_symmetry.space_group_name_H-M   'P 1'
#
loop_
_entity.id
_entity.type
_entity.pdbx_description
1 polymer ?
#
loop_
_entity_poly.entity_id
_entity_poly.type
_entity_poly.pdbx_seq_one_letter_code
_entity_poly.pdbx_strand_id
1 'polypeptide(L)'
;MTQPQSLKLIDEDEIIEIAYDLFLEGAMENLEPADQVIFALQFEECGAAEIVPLSHHWQDIIQPEFNLENFSEVVIGLAQSDEDDINDIFARILISRDTIRPFNHILWKR
;
A
#
# COMPACT_ATOMS: atom_id res chain seq x y z
N MET A 1 -20.82 19.35 -26.26
CA MET A 1 -19.64 18.47 -26.42
C MET A 1 -19.35 17.93 -25.05
N THR A 2 -19.69 16.66 -24.83
CA THR A 2 -19.44 15.92 -23.60
C THR A 2 -17.93 15.91 -23.37
N GLN A 3 -17.46 16.54 -22.29
CA GLN A 3 -16.09 16.35 -21.83
C GLN A 3 -15.88 14.83 -21.67
N PRO A 4 -14.76 14.25 -22.15
CA PRO A 4 -14.46 12.88 -21.80
C PRO A 4 -14.44 12.84 -20.28
N GLN A 5 -15.24 11.94 -19.70
CA GLN A 5 -15.14 11.63 -18.29
C GLN A 5 -13.72 11.12 -18.10
N SER A 6 -12.81 12.03 -17.76
CA SER A 6 -11.47 11.68 -17.31
C SER A 6 -11.73 10.77 -16.12
N LEU A 7 -11.55 9.46 -16.29
CA LEU A 7 -11.45 8.55 -15.17
C LEU A 7 -10.38 9.18 -14.28
N LYS A 8 -10.82 9.83 -13.20
CA LYS A 8 -9.93 10.37 -12.18
C LYS A 8 -9.42 9.12 -11.48
N LEU A 9 -8.40 8.53 -12.07
CA LEU A 9 -7.58 7.55 -11.40
C LEU A 9 -6.84 8.30 -10.30
N ILE A 10 -6.79 7.71 -9.12
CA ILE A 10 -6.02 8.25 -8.03
C ILE A 10 -4.55 8.34 -8.49
N ASP A 11 -3.94 9.49 -8.22
CA ASP A 11 -2.52 9.74 -8.48
C ASP A 11 -1.65 8.90 -7.52
N GLU A 12 -0.42 8.62 -7.92
CA GLU A 12 0.49 7.76 -7.16
C GLU A 12 0.74 8.29 -5.74
N ASP A 13 0.95 9.60 -5.58
CA ASP A 13 1.11 10.24 -4.27
C ASP A 13 -0.12 10.03 -3.37
N GLU A 14 -1.33 10.21 -3.91
CA GLU A 14 -2.57 10.04 -3.13
C GLU A 14 -2.77 8.56 -2.73
N ILE A 15 -2.35 7.61 -3.56
CA ILE A 15 -2.34 6.18 -3.20
C ILE A 15 -1.37 5.91 -2.04
N ILE A 16 -0.18 6.49 -2.07
CA ILE A 16 0.81 6.34 -1.00
C ILE A 16 0.25 6.92 0.30
N GLU A 17 -0.33 8.12 0.27
CA GLU A 17 -0.96 8.74 1.45
C GLU A 17 -2.05 7.84 2.05
N ILE A 18 -2.94 7.31 1.22
CA ILE A 18 -4.01 6.39 1.66
C ILE A 18 -3.41 5.11 2.27
N ALA A 19 -2.41 4.52 1.61
CA ALA A 19 -1.74 3.33 2.13
C ALA A 19 -1.10 3.60 3.49
N TYR A 20 -0.46 4.76 3.63
CA TYR A 20 0.19 5.17 4.86
C TYR A 20 -0.80 5.30 6.01
N ASP A 21 -1.93 5.99 5.78
CA ASP A 21 -2.98 6.16 6.78
C ASP A 21 -3.58 4.81 7.22
N LEU A 22 -3.94 3.96 6.25
CA LEU A 22 -4.45 2.61 6.50
C LEU A 22 -3.47 1.74 7.29
N PHE A 23 -2.17 1.86 7.00
CA PHE A 23 -1.13 1.15 7.74
C PHE A 23 -1.00 1.66 9.16
N LEU A 24 -0.93 2.96 9.37
CA LEU A 24 -0.83 3.54 10.71
C LEU A 24 -2.02 3.15 11.61
N GLU A 25 -3.23 3.10 11.06
CA GLU A 25 -4.43 2.65 11.79
C GLU A 25 -4.34 1.18 12.20
N GLY A 26 -3.82 0.30 11.34
CA GLY A 26 -3.80 -1.14 11.58
C GLY A 26 -2.51 -1.70 12.19
N ALA A 27 -1.38 -0.98 12.10
CA ALA A 27 -0.04 -1.50 12.38
C ALA A 27 0.11 -1.99 13.82
N MET A 28 -0.34 -1.18 14.78
CA MET A 28 -0.23 -1.51 16.21
C MET A 28 -1.09 -2.71 16.61
N GLU A 29 -2.12 -3.05 15.85
CA GLU A 29 -3.03 -4.16 16.16
C GLU A 29 -2.70 -5.45 15.39
N ASN A 30 -2.14 -5.32 14.18
CA ASN A 30 -1.94 -6.45 13.27
C ASN A 30 -0.48 -6.91 13.16
N LEU A 31 0.49 -6.04 13.42
CA LEU A 31 1.90 -6.42 13.40
C LEU A 31 2.25 -7.33 14.57
N GLU A 32 3.28 -8.15 14.38
CA GLU A 32 3.84 -8.94 15.47
C GLU A 32 4.47 -8.04 16.54
N PRO A 33 4.54 -8.47 17.82
CA PRO A 33 5.08 -7.65 18.90
C PRO A 33 6.53 -7.19 18.67
N ALA A 34 7.33 -7.93 17.90
CA ALA A 34 8.66 -7.49 17.50
C ALA A 34 8.60 -6.32 16.50
N ASP A 35 7.78 -6.45 15.47
CA ASP A 35 7.59 -5.42 14.44
C ASP A 35 6.90 -4.18 15.01
N GLN A 36 5.96 -4.31 15.95
CA GLN A 36 5.34 -3.17 16.65
C GLN A 36 6.38 -2.30 17.38
N VAL A 37 7.35 -2.95 18.05
CA VAL A 37 8.43 -2.24 18.75
C VAL A 37 9.36 -1.55 17.75
N ILE A 38 9.72 -2.23 16.68
CA ILE A 38 10.57 -1.66 15.62
C ILE A 38 9.84 -0.47 14.96
N PHE A 39 8.57 -0.65 14.61
CA PHE A 39 7.72 0.39 14.06
C PHE A 39 7.68 1.61 14.99
N ALA A 40 7.36 1.43 16.28
CA ALA A 40 7.29 2.54 17.22
C ALA A 40 8.62 3.26 17.47
N LEU A 41 9.77 2.61 17.21
CA LEU A 41 11.10 3.18 17.45
C LEU A 41 11.77 3.77 16.21
N GLN A 42 11.56 3.16 15.04
CA GLN A 42 12.30 3.47 13.82
C GLN A 42 11.43 3.99 12.68
N PHE A 43 10.11 3.81 12.73
CA PHE A 43 9.25 4.16 11.59
C PHE A 43 9.14 5.67 11.35
N GLU A 44 9.23 6.51 12.39
CA GLU A 44 9.24 7.97 12.19
C GLU A 44 10.47 8.47 11.40
N GLU A 45 11.60 7.79 11.51
CA GLU A 45 12.86 8.21 10.86
C GLU A 45 13.22 7.39 9.63
N CYS A 46 12.85 6.10 9.60
CA CYS A 46 13.22 5.14 8.54
C CYS A 46 12.01 4.54 7.83
N GLY A 47 10.78 4.98 8.18
CA GLY A 47 9.56 4.53 7.54
C GLY A 47 9.52 4.96 6.08
N ALA A 48 9.33 4.01 5.19
CA ALA A 48 9.25 4.24 3.77
C ALA A 48 8.04 3.50 3.18
N ALA A 49 7.44 4.13 2.17
CA ALA A 49 6.34 3.58 1.41
C ALA A 49 6.64 3.70 -0.08
N GLU A 50 6.53 2.61 -0.80
CA GLU A 50 6.85 2.55 -2.23
C GLU A 50 5.77 1.83 -3.01
N ILE A 51 5.44 2.37 -4.19
CA ILE A 51 4.56 1.69 -5.13
C ILE A 51 5.37 0.66 -5.91
N VAL A 52 4.95 -0.59 -5.80
CA VAL A 52 5.58 -1.71 -6.50
C VAL A 52 4.63 -2.28 -7.56
N PRO A 53 5.18 -2.92 -8.60
CA PRO A 53 4.35 -3.65 -9.56
C PRO A 53 3.57 -4.76 -8.87
N LEU A 54 2.29 -4.87 -9.25
CA LEU A 54 1.35 -5.85 -8.72
C LEU A 54 1.93 -7.26 -8.74
N SER A 55 2.03 -7.86 -7.56
CA SER A 55 2.45 -9.24 -7.41
C SER A 55 1.38 -10.19 -7.95
N HIS A 56 1.80 -11.27 -8.63
CA HIS A 56 0.90 -12.30 -9.16
C HIS A 56 0.03 -12.94 -8.08
N HIS A 57 0.49 -12.95 -6.82
CA HIS A 57 -0.26 -13.44 -5.67
C HIS A 57 -1.60 -12.72 -5.45
N TRP A 58 -1.74 -11.47 -5.90
CA TRP A 58 -3.01 -10.75 -5.82
C TRP A 58 -4.08 -11.34 -6.72
N GLN A 59 -3.70 -12.02 -7.81
CA GLN A 59 -4.65 -12.73 -8.68
C GLN A 59 -5.34 -13.89 -7.95
N ASP A 60 -4.68 -14.50 -6.96
CA ASP A 60 -5.26 -15.56 -6.14
C ASP A 60 -6.16 -15.01 -5.01
N ILE A 61 -5.93 -13.77 -4.58
CA ILE A 61 -6.66 -13.11 -3.48
C ILE A 61 -7.88 -12.36 -4.00
N ILE A 62 -7.71 -11.66 -5.13
CA ILE A 62 -8.72 -10.80 -5.74
C ILE A 62 -9.52 -11.60 -6.76
N GLN A 63 -10.84 -11.40 -6.77
CA GLN A 63 -11.70 -12.08 -7.70
C GLN A 63 -11.38 -11.69 -9.16
N PRO A 64 -11.48 -12.62 -10.12
CA PRO A 64 -11.13 -12.36 -11.53
C PRO A 64 -12.02 -11.32 -12.22
N GLU A 65 -13.10 -10.87 -11.58
CA GLU A 65 -13.95 -9.77 -12.05
C GLU A 65 -13.30 -8.38 -11.87
N PHE A 66 -12.27 -8.26 -11.03
CA PHE A 66 -11.55 -7.00 -10.82
C PHE A 66 -10.44 -6.83 -11.84
N ASN A 67 -10.38 -5.67 -12.50
CA ASN A 67 -9.27 -5.36 -13.39
C ASN A 67 -8.06 -4.89 -12.60
N LEU A 68 -7.08 -5.77 -12.41
CA LEU A 68 -5.81 -5.49 -11.73
C LEU A 68 -5.06 -4.31 -12.33
N GLU A 69 -5.25 -3.98 -13.62
CA GLU A 69 -4.64 -2.79 -14.23
C GLU A 69 -5.04 -1.48 -13.56
N ASN A 70 -6.19 -1.46 -12.87
CA ASN A 70 -6.67 -0.30 -12.12
C ASN A 70 -6.26 -0.35 -10.64
N PHE A 71 -5.39 -1.27 -10.23
CA PHE A 71 -4.90 -1.34 -8.86
C PHE A 71 -3.45 -0.90 -8.80
N SER A 72 -3.08 -0.34 -7.66
CA SER A 72 -1.71 -0.08 -7.30
C SER A 72 -1.40 -0.83 -6.02
N GLU A 73 -0.22 -1.43 -5.98
CA GLU A 73 0.30 -2.08 -4.80
C GLU A 73 1.33 -1.16 -4.14
N VAL A 74 1.13 -0.87 -2.86
CA VAL A 74 2.06 -0.11 -2.04
C VAL A 74 2.66 -1.04 -1.00
N VAL A 75 3.97 -1.03 -0.86
CA VAL A 75 4.64 -1.70 0.25
C VAL A 75 5.11 -0.66 1.25
N ILE A 76 4.89 -0.96 2.52
CA ILE A 76 5.28 -0.10 3.64
C ILE A 76 6.23 -0.87 4.53
N GLY A 77 7.34 -0.25 4.88
CA GLY A 77 8.41 -0.91 5.60
C GLY A 77 9.48 0.06 6.09
N LEU A 78 10.68 -0.48 6.33
CA LEU A 78 11.87 0.30 6.66
C LEU A 78 12.87 0.26 5.50
N ALA A 79 13.36 1.44 5.14
CA ALA A 79 14.52 1.61 4.29
C ALA A 79 15.72 2.09 5.13
N GLN A 80 16.93 1.73 4.72
CA GLN A 80 18.13 2.23 5.40
C GLN A 80 18.37 3.72 5.15
N SER A 81 17.83 4.26 4.06
CA SER A 81 17.91 5.66 3.64
C SER A 81 16.79 5.93 2.63
N ASP A 82 16.40 7.19 2.45
CA ASP A 82 15.35 7.60 1.49
C ASP A 82 15.59 7.15 0.04
N GLU A 83 16.86 6.85 -0.32
CA GLU A 83 17.26 6.42 -1.66
C GLU A 83 17.46 4.88 -1.76
N ASP A 84 17.33 4.15 -0.65
CA ASP A 84 17.51 2.69 -0.59
C ASP A 84 16.16 1.97 -0.68
N ASP A 85 16.16 0.78 -1.29
CA ASP A 85 14.97 -0.08 -1.33
C ASP A 85 14.49 -0.46 0.08
N ILE A 86 13.17 -0.66 0.21
CA ILE A 86 12.56 -1.15 1.45
C ILE A 86 13.00 -2.60 1.69
N ASN A 87 14.00 -2.77 2.55
CA ASN A 87 14.54 -4.07 2.90
C ASN A 87 13.65 -4.83 3.89
N ASP A 88 12.91 -4.12 4.75
CA ASP A 88 12.06 -4.72 5.77
C ASP A 88 10.60 -4.30 5.58
N ILE A 89 9.85 -5.10 4.80
CA ILE A 89 8.45 -4.81 4.48
C ILE A 89 7.55 -5.27 5.62
N PHE A 90 6.86 -4.33 6.27
CA PHE A 90 5.87 -4.61 7.32
C PHE A 90 4.50 -4.97 6.77
N ALA A 91 4.07 -4.29 5.70
CA ALA A 91 2.77 -4.53 5.09
C ALA A 91 2.78 -4.25 3.60
N ARG A 92 1.89 -4.93 2.88
CA ARG A 92 1.61 -4.73 1.46
C ARG A 92 0.14 -4.37 1.30
N ILE A 93 -0.13 -3.23 0.70
CA ILE A 93 -1.47 -2.66 0.62
C ILE A 93 -1.85 -2.54 -0.85
N LEU A 94 -2.91 -3.21 -1.24
CA LEU A 94 -3.48 -3.12 -2.56
C LEU A 94 -4.59 -2.08 -2.55
N ILE A 95 -4.48 -1.05 -3.39
CA ILE A 95 -5.45 0.04 -3.47
C ILE A 95 -5.98 0.14 -4.90
N SER A 96 -7.30 0.23 -5.05
CA SER A 96 -7.94 0.54 -6.32
C SER A 96 -7.75 2.01 -6.66
N ARG A 97 -7.21 2.29 -7.85
CA ARG A 97 -7.14 3.64 -8.44
C ARG A 97 -8.51 4.16 -8.85
N ASP A 98 -9.54 3.32 -8.83
CA ASP A 98 -10.89 3.70 -9.22
C ASP A 98 -11.61 4.43 -8.08
N THR A 99 -11.99 5.70 -8.34
CA THR A 99 -12.70 6.55 -7.38
C THR A 99 -14.17 6.18 -7.19
N ILE A 100 -14.75 5.35 -8.07
CA ILE A 100 -16.15 4.91 -8.00
C ILE A 100 -16.28 3.69 -7.10
N ARG A 101 -15.27 2.81 -7.09
CA ARG A 101 -15.19 1.64 -6.21
C ARG A 101 -13.88 1.67 -5.40
N PRO A 102 -13.87 2.37 -4.25
CA PRO A 102 -12.74 2.28 -3.34
C PRO A 102 -12.64 0.85 -2.81
N PHE A 103 -11.50 0.23 -3.07
CA PHE A 103 -11.13 -1.08 -2.53
C PHE A 103 -9.71 -0.97 -2.02
N ASN A 104 -9.50 -1.42 -0.78
CA ASN A 104 -8.18 -1.56 -0.21
C ASN A 104 -8.06 -2.94 0.46
N HIS A 105 -6.87 -3.52 0.41
CA HIS A 105 -6.56 -4.76 1.10
C HIS A 105 -5.16 -4.71 1.67
N ILE A 106 -5.02 -4.98 2.97
CA ILE A 106 -3.74 -4.92 3.66
C ILE A 106 -3.28 -6.35 3.99
N LEU A 107 -2.11 -6.72 3.50
CA LEU A 107 -1.39 -7.93 3.86
C LEU A 107 -0.28 -7.56 4.83
N TRP A 108 -0.44 -7.96 6.08
CA TRP A 108 0.57 -7.80 7.11
C TRP A 108 1.63 -8.90 7.02
N LYS A 109 2.89 -8.54 7.30
CA LYS A 109 3.97 -9.50 7.56
C LYS A 109 3.56 -10.40 8.73
N ARG A 110 3.81 -11.70 8.60
CA ARG A 110 3.49 -12.76 9.58
C ARG A 110 4.65 -13.74 9.69
#